data_AF-A0A3A8KME7-F1
#
_entry.id   AF-A0A3A8KME7-F1
#
_cell.length_a   1.000
_cell.length_b   1.000
_cell.length_c   1.000
_cell.angle_alpha   90.00
_cell.angle_beta   90.00
_cell.angle_gamma   90.00
#
_symmetry.space_group_name_H-M   'P 1'
#
loop_
_entity.id
_entity.type
_entity.pdbx_description
1 polymer ?
#
loop_
_entity_poly.entity_id
_entity_poly.type
_entity_poly.pdbx_seq_one_letter_code
_entity_poly.pdbx_strand_id
1 'polypeptide(L)'
;MSTQRIDKSWQQKGLKDYPTEALLGTLGHYGIPVSEEDYRKLAETTYPLGIAQKWKGTWKGTGPFKDYVVAAAVELWRRWMSDRVSPQDFTEGLAALMNALVQRLNGVQDAPVAPAFERVKSLRSRLTLDDKGNLPAPFLQEALAPFSEKDAELFDSLAESLAVQGHQEDATAFADIEEFLLPDRRGISQAVVRAARGEREPAIQDLKNLIHDAARAPISRLLAVDGLIHLQAWIDAAIEGRTLLAEAEKANDIHLSLDLVPRLEHIFKQQNDRAALLELMGTQERLEAQHDKMHPGHRQHRHQHAQPQRRR
;
A
#
# COMPACT_ATOMS: atom_id res chain seq x y z
N MET A 1 40.29 22.56 14.84
CA MET A 1 39.67 21.97 13.63
C MET A 1 38.38 22.72 13.36
N SER A 2 38.21 23.31 12.18
CA SER A 2 37.01 24.08 11.83
C SER A 2 35.83 23.12 11.69
N THR A 3 34.89 23.17 12.63
CA THR A 3 33.63 22.42 12.57
C THR A 3 32.83 23.00 11.41
N GLN A 4 32.83 22.32 10.26
CA GLN A 4 31.95 22.70 9.15
C GLN A 4 30.52 22.73 9.69
N ARG A 5 29.86 23.89 9.62
CA ARG A 5 28.45 24.04 10.03
C ARG A 5 27.57 23.83 8.81
N ILE A 6 26.42 23.20 9.01
CA ILE A 6 25.40 23.10 7.97
C ILE A 6 24.90 24.51 7.69
N ASP A 7 25.11 24.98 6.47
CA ASP A 7 24.61 26.26 6.02
C ASP A 7 23.21 26.13 5.39
N LYS A 8 22.51 27.24 5.18
CA LYS A 8 21.11 27.24 4.71
C LYS A 8 20.93 26.67 3.30
N SER A 9 21.99 26.53 2.50
CA SER A 9 21.93 25.93 1.17
C SER A 9 21.76 24.40 1.19
N TRP A 10 21.79 23.77 2.37
CA TRP A 10 21.53 22.34 2.53
C TRP A 10 20.19 21.90 1.92
N GLN A 11 19.16 22.76 1.93
CA GLN A 11 17.86 22.45 1.34
C GLN A 11 17.94 22.20 -0.17
N GLN A 12 18.89 22.84 -0.85
CA GLN A 12 19.10 22.69 -2.29
C GLN A 12 20.16 21.63 -2.61
N LYS A 13 21.24 21.57 -1.82
CA LYS A 13 22.38 20.67 -2.04
C LYS A 13 22.16 19.26 -1.48
N GLY A 14 21.22 19.10 -0.55
CA GLY A 14 21.11 17.92 0.29
C GLY A 14 22.20 17.86 1.36
N LEU A 15 22.24 16.74 2.09
CA LEU A 15 23.16 16.54 3.22
C LEU A 15 24.36 15.65 2.89
N LYS A 16 24.40 15.05 1.70
CA LYS A 16 25.39 14.05 1.29
C LYS A 16 26.84 14.53 1.46
N ASP A 17 27.13 15.75 1.04
CA ASP A 17 28.51 16.28 1.01
C ASP A 17 28.95 16.90 2.33
N TYR A 18 28.06 17.00 3.31
CA TYR A 18 28.41 17.48 4.65
C TYR A 18 28.94 16.34 5.53
N PRO A 19 29.97 16.56 6.36
CA PRO A 19 30.51 15.53 7.24
C PRO A 19 29.51 15.16 8.34
N THR A 20 29.60 13.93 8.85
CA THR A 20 28.62 13.41 9.83
C THR A 20 28.61 14.24 11.10
N GLU A 21 29.76 14.75 11.54
CA GLU A 21 29.91 15.62 12.70
C GLU A 21 29.16 16.94 12.54
N ALA A 22 29.09 17.49 11.32
CA ALA A 22 28.29 18.67 11.03
C ALA A 22 26.79 18.37 11.16
N LEU A 23 26.39 17.16 10.75
CA LEU A 23 25.01 16.73 10.85
C LEU A 23 24.57 16.63 12.32
N LEU A 24 25.37 15.91 13.11
CA LEU A 24 25.14 15.70 14.55
C LEU A 24 25.24 17.01 15.33
N GLY A 25 26.21 17.87 15.00
CA GLY A 25 26.33 19.19 15.62
C GLY A 25 25.10 20.07 15.40
N THR A 26 24.50 20.00 14.20
CA THR A 26 23.27 20.74 13.89
C THR A 26 22.07 20.13 14.62
N LEU A 27 21.97 18.79 14.67
CA LEU A 27 20.92 18.11 15.44
C LEU A 27 20.99 18.49 16.93
N GLY A 28 22.18 18.41 17.53
CA GLY A 28 22.41 18.77 18.93
C GLY A 28 22.13 20.24 19.22
N HIS A 29 22.55 21.16 18.33
CA HIS A 29 22.27 22.60 18.46
C HIS A 29 20.76 22.89 18.57
N TYR A 30 19.94 22.13 17.86
CA TYR A 30 18.48 22.28 17.84
C TYR A 30 17.74 21.29 18.76
N GLY A 31 18.44 20.66 19.70
CA GLY A 31 17.83 19.92 20.81
C GLY A 31 17.77 18.40 20.64
N ILE A 32 18.43 17.84 19.64
CA ILE A 32 18.50 16.38 19.38
C ILE A 32 19.96 15.91 19.50
N PRO A 33 20.48 15.74 20.72
CA PRO A 33 21.74 15.04 20.90
C PRO A 33 21.53 13.58 20.51
N VAL A 34 22.29 13.08 19.54
CA VAL A 34 22.21 11.69 19.09
C VAL A 34 23.60 11.16 18.78
N SER A 35 23.88 9.93 19.24
CA SER A 35 25.06 9.17 18.86
C SER A 35 24.72 8.14 17.78
N GLU A 36 25.75 7.56 17.15
CA GLU A 36 25.55 6.45 16.22
C GLU A 36 24.88 5.24 16.91
N GLU A 37 25.28 4.93 18.15
CA GLU A 37 24.70 3.83 18.94
C GLU A 37 23.21 4.04 19.19
N ASP A 38 22.81 5.25 19.62
CA ASP A 38 21.41 5.58 19.84
C ASP A 38 20.59 5.50 18.55
N TYR A 39 21.16 5.97 17.43
CA TYR A 39 20.51 5.91 16.13
C TYR A 39 20.30 4.47 15.67
N ARG A 40 21.33 3.63 15.78
CA ARG A 40 21.26 2.20 15.43
C ARG A 40 20.20 1.48 16.26
N LYS A 41 20.14 1.75 17.56
CA LYS A 41 19.10 1.21 18.45
C LYS A 41 17.69 1.62 18.03
N LEU A 42 17.49 2.88 17.63
CA LEU A 42 16.20 3.30 17.07
C LEU A 42 15.90 2.55 15.76
N ALA A 43 16.90 2.40 14.89
CA ALA A 43 16.78 1.76 13.59
C ALA A 43 16.41 0.26 13.66
N GLU A 44 16.59 -0.40 14.81
CA GLU A 44 16.13 -1.78 15.04
C GLU A 44 14.60 -1.90 14.92
N THR A 45 13.86 -0.86 15.29
CA THR A 45 12.39 -0.90 15.40
C THR A 45 11.66 0.13 14.54
N THR A 46 12.39 1.06 13.91
CA THR A 46 11.81 2.13 13.12
C THR A 46 12.71 2.52 11.95
N TYR A 47 12.13 3.25 10.99
CA TYR A 47 12.78 3.71 9.77
C TYR A 47 12.96 5.23 9.82
N PRO A 48 13.67 5.86 8.86
CA PRO A 48 14.09 7.25 8.97
C PRO A 48 12.97 8.25 9.28
N LEU A 49 11.77 8.12 8.71
CA LEU A 49 10.68 9.04 9.01
C LEU A 49 10.11 8.82 10.41
N GLY A 50 10.00 7.58 10.87
CA GLY A 50 9.62 7.27 12.24
C GLY A 50 10.64 7.76 13.27
N ILE A 51 11.94 7.69 12.96
CA ILE A 51 13.01 8.32 13.75
C ILE A 51 12.82 9.83 13.78
N ALA A 52 12.65 10.46 12.63
CA ALA A 52 12.42 11.90 12.53
C ALA A 52 11.16 12.34 13.29
N GLN A 53 10.09 11.54 13.26
CA GLN A 53 8.86 11.81 13.99
C GLN A 53 9.06 11.75 15.51
N LYS A 54 9.87 10.80 16.01
CA LYS A 54 10.28 10.78 17.43
C LYS A 54 11.09 12.02 17.80
N TRP A 55 11.99 12.46 16.93
CA TRP A 55 12.80 13.68 17.14
C TRP A 55 11.98 14.96 17.05
N LYS A 56 10.93 15.00 16.22
CA LYS A 56 10.12 16.19 15.97
C LYS A 56 9.50 16.77 17.24
N GLY A 57 9.19 15.94 18.24
CA GLY A 57 8.62 16.38 19.52
C GLY A 57 9.54 17.30 20.32
N THR A 58 10.86 17.21 20.13
CA THR A 58 11.88 18.02 20.84
C THR A 58 12.70 18.91 19.92
N TRP A 59 12.47 18.84 18.60
CA TRP A 59 13.14 19.64 17.58
C TRP A 59 12.82 21.13 17.71
N LYS A 60 13.85 21.97 17.80
CA LYS A 60 13.73 23.44 17.90
C LYS A 60 14.11 24.19 16.62
N GLY A 61 14.44 23.47 15.55
CA GLY A 61 14.81 24.08 14.27
C GLY A 61 13.60 24.71 13.59
N THR A 62 13.79 25.93 13.07
CA THR A 62 12.73 26.70 12.38
C THR A 62 13.26 27.24 11.05
N GLY A 63 12.38 27.84 10.24
CA GLY A 63 12.74 28.45 8.97
C GLY A 63 13.47 27.46 8.04
N PRO A 64 14.67 27.77 7.53
CA PRO A 64 15.45 26.87 6.67
C PRO A 64 15.84 25.52 7.31
N PHE A 65 15.74 25.38 8.63
CA PHE A 65 16.07 24.14 9.35
C PHE A 65 14.83 23.39 9.82
N LYS A 66 13.61 23.84 9.50
CA LYS A 66 12.37 23.19 9.97
C LYS A 66 12.31 21.69 9.58
N ASP A 67 12.71 21.36 8.35
CA ASP A 67 12.67 20.00 7.79
C ASP A 67 14.02 19.26 7.91
N TYR A 68 15.02 19.91 8.51
CA TYR A 68 16.36 19.35 8.64
C TYR A 68 16.37 18.04 9.43
N VAL A 69 15.53 17.94 10.46
CA VAL A 69 15.38 16.72 11.29
C VAL A 69 15.01 15.49 10.45
N VAL A 70 14.22 15.67 9.40
CA VAL A 70 13.81 14.59 8.49
C VAL A 70 14.96 14.22 7.56
N ALA A 71 15.56 15.22 6.90
CA ALA A 71 16.68 15.00 5.99
C ALA A 71 17.89 14.37 6.69
N ALA A 72 18.17 14.78 7.93
CA ALA A 72 19.26 14.25 8.73
C ALA A 72 19.01 12.79 9.12
N ALA A 73 17.79 12.40 9.49
CA ALA A 73 17.48 10.99 9.76
C ALA A 73 17.74 10.12 8.52
N VAL A 74 17.26 10.54 7.35
CA VAL A 74 17.52 9.84 6.08
C VAL A 74 19.02 9.72 5.78
N GLU A 75 19.76 10.81 5.88
CA GLU A 75 21.19 10.79 5.53
C GLU A 75 22.01 9.99 6.55
N LEU A 76 21.66 10.02 7.84
CA LEU A 76 22.28 9.19 8.86
C LEU A 76 21.96 7.69 8.64
N TRP A 77 20.75 7.35 8.20
CA TRP A 77 20.45 5.97 7.77
C TRP A 77 21.38 5.53 6.64
N ARG A 78 21.53 6.34 5.59
CA ARG A 78 22.41 6.01 4.46
C ARG A 78 23.84 5.74 4.90
N ARG A 79 24.35 6.48 5.89
CA ARG A 79 25.73 6.36 6.39
C ARG A 79 25.92 5.18 7.33
N TRP A 80 25.01 4.99 8.27
CA TRP A 80 25.18 4.02 9.35
C TRP A 80 24.51 2.68 9.08
N MET A 81 23.41 2.67 8.34
CA MET A 81 22.61 1.48 8.01
C MET A 81 22.73 1.11 6.53
N SER A 82 23.90 1.33 5.92
CA SER A 82 24.14 1.14 4.47
C SER A 82 23.92 -0.28 3.95
N ASP A 83 23.98 -1.27 4.84
CA ASP A 83 23.68 -2.67 4.61
C ASP A 83 22.17 -2.95 4.49
N ARG A 84 21.33 -2.06 5.03
CA ARG A 84 19.87 -2.17 5.03
C ARG A 84 19.23 -1.28 3.99
N VAL A 85 18.22 -1.81 3.31
CA VAL A 85 17.41 -1.03 2.37
C VAL A 85 16.57 -0.01 3.15
N SER A 86 16.67 1.26 2.76
CA SER A 86 15.80 2.30 3.29
C SER A 86 14.44 2.29 2.56
N PRO A 87 13.34 2.73 3.21
CA PRO A 87 12.07 2.92 2.53
C PRO A 87 12.20 3.85 1.32
N GLN A 88 13.00 4.92 1.43
CA GLN A 88 13.23 5.85 0.32
C GLN A 88 13.92 5.19 -0.88
N ASP A 89 14.97 4.39 -0.67
CA ASP A 89 15.64 3.71 -1.78
C ASP A 89 14.68 2.76 -2.51
N PHE A 90 13.78 2.14 -1.76
CA PHE A 90 12.71 1.30 -2.31
C PHE A 90 11.66 2.11 -3.07
N THR A 91 11.17 3.23 -2.51
CA THR A 91 10.27 4.16 -3.20
C THR A 91 10.85 4.62 -4.54
N GLU A 92 12.11 5.06 -4.55
CA GLU A 92 12.80 5.51 -5.76
C GLU A 92 12.93 4.38 -6.79
N GLY A 93 13.22 3.17 -6.33
CA GLY A 93 13.26 1.97 -7.18
C GLY A 93 11.90 1.65 -7.80
N LEU A 94 10.84 1.66 -6.99
CA LEU A 94 9.48 1.36 -7.43
C LEU A 94 8.95 2.43 -8.39
N ALA A 95 9.13 3.71 -8.08
CA ALA A 95 8.72 4.82 -8.95
C ALA A 95 9.44 4.76 -10.31
N ALA A 96 10.74 4.45 -10.31
CA ALA A 96 11.50 4.27 -11.54
C ALA A 96 10.98 3.10 -12.38
N LEU A 97 10.61 1.98 -11.74
CA LEU A 97 10.00 0.84 -12.40
C LEU A 97 8.63 1.18 -13.00
N MET A 98 7.73 1.79 -12.23
CA MET A 98 6.42 2.21 -12.71
C MET A 98 6.55 3.15 -13.92
N ASN A 99 7.45 4.12 -13.85
CA ASN A 99 7.71 5.03 -14.97
C ASN A 99 8.27 4.30 -16.21
N ALA A 100 9.20 3.36 -16.03
CA ALA A 100 9.73 2.57 -17.16
C ALA A 100 8.63 1.72 -17.83
N LEU A 101 7.72 1.14 -17.04
CA LEU A 101 6.59 0.37 -17.55
C LEU A 101 5.56 1.26 -18.27
N VAL A 102 5.29 2.47 -17.75
CA VAL A 102 4.46 3.46 -18.46
C VAL A 102 5.09 3.88 -19.79
N GLN A 103 6.41 4.08 -19.84
CA GLN A 103 7.10 4.35 -21.11
C GLN A 103 6.93 3.21 -22.11
N ARG A 104 7.01 1.95 -21.63
CA ARG A 104 6.77 0.78 -22.46
C ARG A 104 5.35 0.73 -23.01
N LEU A 105 4.34 0.96 -22.17
CA LEU A 105 2.93 1.07 -22.59
C LEU A 105 2.68 2.19 -23.60
N ASN A 106 3.48 3.25 -23.55
CA ASN A 106 3.43 4.35 -24.51
C ASN A 106 4.26 4.08 -25.79
N GLY A 107 4.79 2.86 -25.97
CA GLY A 107 5.51 2.45 -27.18
C GLY A 107 6.95 2.94 -27.27
N VAL A 108 7.56 3.39 -26.16
CA VAL A 108 8.99 3.78 -26.13
C VAL A 108 9.85 2.52 -26.27
N GLN A 109 10.54 2.37 -27.41
CA GLN A 109 11.31 1.17 -27.75
C GLN A 109 12.43 0.85 -26.74
N ASP A 110 13.12 1.89 -26.24
CA ASP A 110 14.27 1.75 -25.32
C ASP A 110 13.88 2.04 -23.87
N ALA A 111 12.63 1.79 -23.47
CA ALA A 111 12.21 1.94 -22.09
C ALA A 111 13.09 1.07 -21.16
N PRO A 112 13.64 1.61 -20.05
CA PRO A 112 14.63 0.92 -19.22
C PRO A 112 13.97 -0.09 -18.25
N VAL A 113 13.10 -0.96 -18.76
CA VAL A 113 12.28 -1.88 -17.96
C VAL A 113 13.13 -2.96 -17.29
N ALA A 114 13.98 -3.66 -18.03
CA ALA A 114 14.87 -4.68 -17.49
C ALA A 114 15.76 -4.16 -16.34
N PRO A 115 16.53 -3.06 -16.50
CA PRO A 115 17.34 -2.53 -15.39
C PRO A 115 16.50 -2.02 -14.23
N ALA A 116 15.29 -1.50 -14.46
CA ALA A 116 14.40 -1.08 -13.38
C ALA A 116 13.90 -2.29 -12.56
N PHE A 117 13.52 -3.40 -13.21
CA PHE A 117 13.18 -4.64 -12.52
C PHE A 117 14.35 -5.19 -11.71
N GLU A 118 15.56 -5.23 -12.29
CA GLU A 118 16.75 -5.71 -11.57
C GLU A 118 17.07 -4.86 -10.34
N ARG A 119 16.88 -3.54 -10.42
CA ARG A 119 17.00 -2.66 -9.26
C ARG A 119 16.01 -3.03 -8.16
N VAL A 120 14.72 -3.21 -8.49
CA VAL A 120 13.70 -3.57 -7.49
C VAL A 120 13.95 -4.96 -6.92
N LYS A 121 14.36 -5.95 -7.73
CA LYS A 121 14.74 -7.29 -7.26
C LYS A 121 15.93 -7.25 -6.29
N SER A 122 16.96 -6.47 -6.62
CA SER A 122 18.14 -6.29 -5.77
C SER A 122 17.83 -5.59 -4.44
N LEU A 123 16.87 -4.65 -4.44
CA LEU A 123 16.35 -4.07 -3.20
C LEU A 123 15.56 -5.10 -2.41
N ARG A 124 14.61 -5.79 -3.06
CA ARG A 124 13.77 -6.82 -2.44
C ARG A 124 14.59 -7.92 -1.75
N SER A 125 15.66 -8.40 -2.36
CA SER A 125 16.50 -9.47 -1.80
C SER A 125 17.24 -9.09 -0.52
N ARG A 126 17.29 -7.79 -0.18
CA ARG A 126 17.94 -7.25 1.03
C ARG A 126 16.93 -6.69 2.03
N LEU A 127 15.64 -6.78 1.76
CA LEU A 127 14.60 -6.35 2.70
C LEU A 127 14.53 -7.31 3.88
N THR A 128 14.37 -6.74 5.08
CA THR A 128 14.05 -7.51 6.28
C THR A 128 12.56 -7.82 6.29
N LEU A 129 12.22 -9.09 6.38
CA LEU A 129 10.84 -9.57 6.48
C LEU A 129 10.52 -9.94 7.93
N ASP A 130 9.22 -9.93 8.27
CA ASP A 130 8.73 -10.47 9.54
C ASP A 130 8.70 -12.01 9.53
N ASP A 131 8.30 -12.60 10.66
CA ASP A 131 8.21 -14.07 10.82
C ASP A 131 7.19 -14.72 9.86
N LYS A 132 6.32 -13.93 9.23
CA LYS A 132 5.32 -14.38 8.24
C LYS A 132 5.79 -14.13 6.80
N GLY A 133 7.02 -13.64 6.61
CA GLY A 133 7.57 -13.32 5.30
C GLY A 133 7.01 -12.04 4.68
N ASN A 134 6.39 -11.16 5.46
CA ASN A 134 5.83 -9.89 5.00
C ASN A 134 6.76 -8.72 5.35
N LEU A 135 6.58 -7.60 4.65
CA LEU A 135 7.27 -6.36 5.00
C LEU A 135 6.69 -5.77 6.30
N PRO A 136 7.53 -5.28 7.21
CA PRO A 136 7.06 -4.58 8.40
C PRO A 136 6.15 -3.40 8.02
N ALA A 137 4.99 -3.26 8.67
CA ALA A 137 4.06 -2.16 8.39
C ALA A 137 4.70 -0.76 8.43
N PRO A 138 5.62 -0.43 9.37
CA PRO A 138 6.32 0.85 9.34
C PRO A 138 7.17 1.07 8.08
N PHE A 139 7.75 0.00 7.52
CA PHE A 139 8.50 0.10 6.26
C PHE A 139 7.57 0.49 5.11
N LEU A 140 6.47 -0.25 4.96
CA LEU A 140 5.48 -0.03 3.89
C LEU A 140 4.87 1.36 3.99
N GLN A 141 4.52 1.80 5.21
CA GLN A 141 3.96 3.13 5.43
C GLN A 141 4.92 4.23 4.94
N GLU A 142 6.21 4.13 5.27
CA GLU A 142 7.20 5.12 4.82
C GLU A 142 7.49 5.01 3.32
N ALA A 143 7.60 3.78 2.79
CA ALA A 143 7.94 3.54 1.39
C ALA A 143 6.81 3.96 0.44
N LEU A 144 5.56 3.85 0.87
CA LEU A 144 4.40 4.16 0.04
C LEU A 144 3.85 5.58 0.27
N ALA A 145 4.18 6.24 1.39
CA ALA A 145 3.71 7.58 1.70
C ALA A 145 3.93 8.65 0.61
N PRO A 146 5.02 8.61 -0.20
CA PRO A 146 5.22 9.60 -1.27
C PRO A 146 4.28 9.42 -2.48
N PHE A 147 3.65 8.27 -2.64
CA PHE A 147 2.73 8.01 -3.76
C PHE A 147 1.38 8.68 -3.50
N SER A 148 0.91 9.45 -4.49
CA SER A 148 -0.42 10.03 -4.47
C SER A 148 -1.49 8.99 -4.77
N GLU A 149 -2.76 9.35 -4.60
CA GLU A 149 -3.90 8.51 -5.00
C GLU A 149 -3.81 8.12 -6.49
N LYS A 150 -3.38 9.04 -7.36
CA LYS A 150 -3.18 8.74 -8.79
C LYS A 150 -2.05 7.74 -9.03
N ASP A 151 -0.99 7.80 -8.22
CA ASP A 151 0.10 6.84 -8.33
C ASP A 151 -0.34 5.45 -7.84
N ALA A 152 -1.21 5.40 -6.83
CA ALA A 152 -1.82 4.14 -6.38
C ALA A 152 -2.77 3.55 -7.42
N GLU A 153 -3.62 4.36 -8.07
CA GLU A 153 -4.46 3.92 -9.19
C GLU A 153 -3.62 3.41 -10.38
N LEU A 154 -2.51 4.10 -10.69
CA LEU A 154 -1.58 3.66 -11.70
C LEU A 154 -0.95 2.32 -11.31
N PHE A 155 -0.46 2.20 -10.07
CA PHE A 155 0.11 0.96 -9.54
C PHE A 155 -0.90 -0.20 -9.68
N ASP A 156 -2.14 0.00 -9.25
CA ASP A 156 -3.18 -1.04 -9.26
C ASP A 156 -3.60 -1.51 -10.67
N SER A 157 -3.42 -0.67 -11.70
CA SER A 157 -3.83 -0.98 -13.07
C SER A 157 -2.68 -1.41 -14.00
N LEU A 158 -1.43 -1.29 -13.56
CA LEU A 158 -0.26 -1.41 -14.43
C LEU A 158 -0.04 -2.84 -14.93
N ALA A 159 -0.13 -3.84 -14.03
CA ALA A 159 0.02 -5.24 -14.40
C ALA A 159 -1.01 -5.67 -15.45
N GLU A 160 -2.28 -5.33 -15.24
CA GLU A 160 -3.35 -5.63 -16.20
C GLU A 160 -3.15 -4.89 -17.53
N SER A 161 -2.81 -3.61 -17.50
CA SER A 161 -2.55 -2.81 -18.71
C SER A 161 -1.42 -3.40 -19.55
N LEU A 162 -0.35 -3.85 -18.91
CA LEU A 162 0.76 -4.56 -19.57
C LEU A 162 0.27 -5.87 -20.21
N ALA A 163 -0.53 -6.66 -19.49
CA ALA A 163 -1.05 -7.92 -20.00
C ALA A 163 -1.95 -7.69 -21.24
N VAL A 164 -2.86 -6.73 -21.18
CA VAL A 164 -3.78 -6.38 -22.28
C VAL A 164 -3.00 -5.91 -23.52
N GLN A 165 -1.90 -5.17 -23.35
CA GLN A 165 -1.04 -4.74 -24.46
C GLN A 165 -0.03 -5.81 -24.93
N GLY A 166 -0.08 -7.03 -24.39
CA GLY A 166 0.77 -8.14 -24.82
C GLY A 166 2.15 -8.19 -24.15
N HIS A 167 2.43 -7.33 -23.16
CA HIS A 167 3.65 -7.33 -22.37
C HIS A 167 3.56 -8.34 -21.20
N GLN A 168 3.35 -9.61 -21.53
CA GLN A 168 2.98 -10.66 -20.56
C GLN A 168 4.04 -10.92 -19.48
N GLU A 169 5.32 -10.90 -19.84
CA GLU A 169 6.41 -11.13 -18.90
C GLU A 169 6.52 -9.99 -17.88
N ASP A 170 6.40 -8.73 -18.34
CA ASP A 170 6.43 -7.57 -17.46
C ASP A 170 5.20 -7.52 -16.56
N ALA A 171 4.02 -7.85 -17.10
CA ALA A 171 2.77 -7.93 -16.35
C ALA A 171 2.88 -8.94 -15.20
N THR A 172 3.38 -10.14 -15.49
CA THR A 172 3.57 -11.20 -14.48
C THR A 172 4.60 -10.78 -13.43
N ALA A 173 5.72 -10.20 -13.86
CA ALA A 173 6.76 -9.73 -12.95
C ALA A 173 6.30 -8.56 -12.05
N PHE A 174 5.48 -7.65 -12.59
CA PHE A 174 4.94 -6.54 -11.82
C PHE A 174 3.85 -7.01 -10.83
N ALA A 175 2.96 -7.92 -11.23
CA ALA A 175 1.98 -8.54 -10.34
C ALA A 175 2.64 -9.24 -9.14
N ASP A 176 3.78 -9.91 -9.33
CA ASP A 176 4.56 -10.48 -8.21
C ASP A 176 5.10 -9.41 -7.24
N ILE A 177 5.46 -8.23 -7.73
CA ILE A 177 5.85 -7.09 -6.88
C ILE A 177 4.65 -6.53 -6.13
N GLU A 178 3.49 -6.39 -6.79
CA GLU A 178 2.26 -5.95 -6.15
C GLU A 178 1.88 -6.86 -4.99
N GLU A 179 1.86 -8.17 -5.21
CA GLU A 179 1.47 -9.17 -4.22
C GLU A 179 2.50 -9.34 -3.09
N PHE A 180 3.75 -9.00 -3.36
CA PHE A 180 4.78 -8.88 -2.33
C PHE A 180 4.57 -7.67 -1.42
N LEU A 181 4.19 -6.52 -2.00
CA LEU A 181 3.95 -5.28 -1.27
C LEU A 181 2.61 -5.29 -0.53
N LEU A 182 1.61 -5.95 -1.09
CA LEU A 182 0.25 -6.03 -0.58
C LEU A 182 -0.14 -7.49 -0.39
N PRO A 183 0.28 -8.14 0.71
CA PRO A 183 0.06 -9.58 0.93
C PRO A 183 -1.41 -10.00 0.91
N ASP A 184 -2.33 -9.12 1.27
CA ASP A 184 -3.78 -9.39 1.19
C ASP A 184 -4.24 -9.62 -0.26
N ARG A 185 -3.49 -9.13 -1.25
CA ARG A 185 -3.75 -9.31 -2.69
C ARG A 185 -3.05 -10.53 -3.29
N ARG A 186 -2.30 -11.32 -2.51
CA ARG A 186 -1.52 -12.46 -3.01
C ARG A 186 -2.40 -13.49 -3.74
N GLY A 187 -2.08 -13.77 -5.00
CA GLY A 187 -2.83 -14.60 -5.95
C GLY A 187 -3.87 -13.84 -6.78
N ILE A 188 -4.25 -12.61 -6.40
CA ILE A 188 -5.33 -11.86 -7.07
C ILE A 188 -4.80 -11.12 -8.30
N SER A 189 -3.72 -10.34 -8.16
CA SER A 189 -3.12 -9.61 -9.28
C SER A 189 -2.67 -10.59 -10.38
N GLN A 190 -2.08 -11.71 -10.00
CA GLN A 190 -1.70 -12.78 -10.94
C GLN A 190 -2.91 -13.38 -11.66
N ALA A 191 -4.03 -13.62 -10.96
CA ALA A 191 -5.26 -14.11 -11.59
C ALA A 191 -5.80 -13.11 -12.63
N VAL A 192 -5.80 -11.81 -12.32
CA VAL A 192 -6.22 -10.75 -13.26
C VAL A 192 -5.31 -10.74 -14.51
N VAL A 193 -3.99 -10.79 -14.33
CA VAL A 193 -3.03 -10.88 -15.45
C VAL A 193 -3.28 -12.12 -16.32
N ARG A 194 -3.51 -13.28 -15.69
CA ARG A 194 -3.80 -14.53 -16.42
C ARG A 194 -5.11 -14.44 -17.20
N ALA A 195 -6.15 -13.85 -16.61
CA ALA A 195 -7.41 -13.61 -17.30
C ALA A 195 -7.22 -12.71 -18.53
N ALA A 196 -6.44 -11.64 -18.41
CA ALA A 196 -6.11 -10.74 -19.51
C ALA A 196 -5.30 -11.42 -20.64
N ARG A 197 -4.55 -12.49 -20.34
CA ARG A 197 -3.86 -13.35 -21.33
C ARG A 197 -4.77 -14.39 -21.99
N GLY A 198 -6.05 -14.45 -21.60
CA GLY A 198 -7.03 -15.40 -22.14
C GLY A 198 -7.27 -16.64 -21.27
N GLU A 199 -6.65 -16.75 -20.09
CA GLU A 199 -6.88 -17.84 -19.13
C GLU A 199 -7.99 -17.48 -18.13
N ARG A 200 -9.12 -16.98 -18.65
CA ARG A 200 -10.20 -16.42 -17.82
C ARG A 200 -10.81 -17.43 -16.84
N GLU A 201 -11.22 -18.60 -17.32
CA GLU A 201 -11.87 -19.61 -16.46
C GLU A 201 -10.93 -20.18 -15.39
N PRO A 202 -9.66 -20.54 -15.69
CA PRO A 202 -8.69 -20.89 -14.65
C PRO A 202 -8.49 -19.77 -13.63
N ALA A 203 -8.39 -18.51 -14.07
CA ALA A 203 -8.22 -17.37 -13.17
C ALA A 203 -9.44 -17.16 -12.24
N ILE A 204 -10.66 -17.33 -12.75
CA ILE A 204 -11.88 -17.33 -11.93
C ILE A 204 -11.81 -18.44 -10.88
N GLN A 205 -11.41 -19.64 -11.27
CA GLN A 205 -11.28 -20.75 -10.33
C GLN A 205 -10.22 -20.47 -9.24
N ASP A 206 -9.11 -19.85 -9.58
CA ASP A 206 -8.09 -19.44 -8.61
C ASP A 206 -8.66 -18.44 -7.60
N LEU A 207 -9.38 -17.40 -8.07
CA LEU A 207 -10.03 -16.44 -7.18
C LEU A 207 -11.04 -17.11 -6.23
N LYS A 208 -11.83 -18.07 -6.72
CA LYS A 208 -12.75 -18.85 -5.88
C LYS A 208 -11.99 -19.65 -4.81
N ASN A 209 -10.87 -20.27 -5.18
CA ASN A 209 -10.03 -20.98 -4.21
C ASN A 209 -9.51 -20.04 -3.11
N LEU A 210 -9.14 -18.79 -3.47
CA LEU A 210 -8.73 -17.77 -2.49
C LEU A 210 -9.87 -17.38 -1.55
N ILE A 211 -11.10 -17.29 -2.05
CA ILE A 211 -12.29 -16.99 -1.24
C ILE A 211 -12.57 -18.10 -0.23
N HIS A 212 -12.30 -19.36 -0.56
CA HIS A 212 -12.53 -20.49 0.36
C HIS A 212 -11.36 -20.78 1.31
N ASP A 213 -10.22 -20.13 1.15
CA ASP A 213 -9.06 -20.34 2.01
C ASP A 213 -9.24 -19.65 3.38
N ALA A 214 -9.73 -20.43 4.35
CA ALA A 214 -9.96 -19.96 5.71
C ALA A 214 -8.67 -19.62 6.48
N ALA A 215 -7.49 -19.96 5.96
CA ALA A 215 -6.22 -19.54 6.56
C ALA A 215 -5.87 -18.07 6.22
N ARG A 216 -6.55 -17.48 5.23
CA ARG A 216 -6.37 -16.08 4.83
C ARG A 216 -7.16 -15.12 5.72
N ALA A 217 -6.67 -13.89 5.78
CA ALA A 217 -7.38 -12.81 6.43
C ALA A 217 -8.73 -12.53 5.74
N PRO A 218 -9.77 -12.14 6.50
CA PRO A 218 -11.08 -11.75 5.96
C PRO A 218 -10.99 -10.78 4.77
N ILE A 219 -10.14 -9.76 4.88
CA ILE A 219 -9.95 -8.76 3.82
C ILE A 219 -9.38 -9.37 2.52
N SER A 220 -8.48 -10.35 2.61
CA SER A 220 -7.93 -11.04 1.42
C SER A 220 -9.01 -11.84 0.69
N ARG A 221 -9.89 -12.51 1.43
CA ARG A 221 -11.03 -13.25 0.87
C ARG A 221 -12.04 -12.30 0.23
N LEU A 222 -12.31 -11.15 0.85
CA LEU A 222 -13.14 -10.08 0.28
C LEU A 222 -12.54 -9.54 -1.03
N LEU A 223 -11.23 -9.25 -1.05
CA LEU A 223 -10.56 -8.75 -2.25
C LEU A 223 -10.60 -9.76 -3.41
N ALA A 224 -10.65 -11.06 -3.13
CA ALA A 224 -10.81 -12.07 -4.16
C ALA A 224 -12.24 -12.05 -4.77
N VAL A 225 -13.27 -11.69 -3.99
CA VAL A 225 -14.60 -11.37 -4.53
C VAL A 225 -14.53 -10.11 -5.41
N ASP A 226 -13.82 -9.07 -4.97
CA ASP A 226 -13.59 -7.87 -5.80
C ASP A 226 -12.86 -8.23 -7.11
N GLY A 227 -11.96 -9.21 -7.09
CA GLY A 227 -11.34 -9.79 -8.29
C GLY A 227 -12.35 -10.46 -9.24
N LEU A 228 -13.31 -11.23 -8.72
CA LEU A 228 -14.38 -11.81 -9.55
C LEU A 228 -15.27 -10.72 -10.17
N ILE A 229 -15.57 -9.67 -9.40
CA ILE A 229 -16.30 -8.48 -9.87
C ILE A 229 -15.54 -7.77 -10.98
N HIS A 230 -14.23 -7.55 -10.80
CA HIS A 230 -13.35 -6.93 -11.78
C HIS A 230 -13.35 -7.69 -13.10
N LEU A 231 -13.26 -9.03 -13.02
CA LEU A 231 -13.38 -9.89 -14.19
C LEU A 231 -14.80 -9.93 -14.76
N GLN A 232 -15.82 -9.33 -14.13
CA GLN A 232 -17.23 -9.41 -14.53
C GLN A 232 -17.76 -10.85 -14.51
N ALA A 233 -17.21 -11.71 -13.64
CA ALA A 233 -17.68 -13.07 -13.41
C ALA A 233 -18.91 -13.05 -12.49
N TRP A 234 -19.97 -12.36 -12.93
CA TRP A 234 -21.09 -11.97 -12.06
C TRP A 234 -21.74 -13.13 -11.33
N ILE A 235 -21.92 -14.27 -12.01
CA ILE A 235 -22.57 -15.45 -11.44
C ILE A 235 -21.70 -16.02 -10.31
N ASP A 236 -20.41 -16.27 -10.56
CA ASP A 236 -19.47 -16.73 -9.53
C ASP A 236 -19.36 -15.72 -8.39
N ALA A 237 -19.22 -14.43 -8.70
CA ALA A 237 -19.15 -13.37 -7.69
C ALA A 237 -20.38 -13.35 -6.76
N ALA A 238 -21.58 -13.58 -7.31
CA ALA A 238 -22.81 -13.66 -6.52
C ALA A 238 -22.83 -14.89 -5.60
N ILE A 239 -22.47 -16.06 -6.12
CA ILE A 239 -22.45 -17.33 -5.37
C ILE A 239 -21.43 -17.23 -4.24
N GLU A 240 -20.20 -16.85 -4.56
CA GLU A 240 -19.12 -16.81 -3.60
C GLU A 240 -19.28 -15.69 -2.59
N GLY A 241 -19.71 -14.50 -3.03
CA GLY A 241 -20.00 -13.39 -2.13
C GLY A 241 -21.11 -13.71 -1.13
N ARG A 242 -22.19 -14.39 -1.55
CA ARG A 242 -23.26 -14.84 -0.64
C ARG A 242 -22.77 -15.90 0.34
N THR A 243 -21.94 -16.83 -0.14
CA THR A 243 -21.37 -17.89 0.70
C THR A 243 -20.48 -17.29 1.78
N LEU A 244 -19.58 -16.37 1.40
CA LEU A 244 -18.71 -15.66 2.32
C LEU A 244 -19.51 -14.80 3.31
N LEU A 245 -20.60 -14.16 2.86
CA LEU A 245 -21.50 -13.41 3.75
C LEU A 245 -22.12 -14.33 4.80
N ALA A 246 -22.70 -15.46 4.39
CA ALA A 246 -23.31 -16.41 5.32
C ALA A 246 -22.29 -16.97 6.34
N GLU A 247 -21.05 -17.20 5.91
CA GLU A 247 -19.95 -17.58 6.81
C GLU A 247 -19.60 -16.48 7.81
N ALA A 248 -19.46 -15.23 7.34
CA ALA A 248 -19.15 -14.07 8.17
C ALA A 248 -20.25 -13.84 9.23
N GLU A 249 -21.52 -13.95 8.84
CA GLU A 249 -22.66 -13.84 9.75
C GLU A 249 -22.66 -14.95 10.80
N LYS A 250 -22.37 -16.19 10.40
CA LYS A 250 -22.26 -17.33 11.32
C LYS A 250 -21.09 -17.16 12.29
N ALA A 251 -20.00 -16.55 11.85
CA ALA A 251 -18.84 -16.23 12.68
C ALA A 251 -19.03 -14.96 13.53
N ASN A 252 -20.15 -14.25 13.37
CA ASN A 252 -20.41 -12.94 13.96
C ASN A 252 -19.35 -11.88 13.59
N ASP A 253 -18.77 -11.99 12.40
CA ASP A 253 -17.88 -10.98 11.81
C ASP A 253 -18.73 -9.91 11.09
N ILE A 254 -19.20 -8.95 11.89
CA ILE A 254 -20.09 -7.90 11.42
C ILE A 254 -19.41 -6.96 10.43
N HIS A 255 -18.10 -6.73 10.54
CA HIS A 255 -17.38 -5.84 9.63
C HIS A 255 -17.24 -6.47 8.25
N LEU A 256 -16.80 -7.72 8.16
CA LEU A 256 -16.77 -8.43 6.87
C LEU A 256 -18.16 -8.53 6.25
N SER A 257 -19.18 -8.84 7.06
CA SER A 257 -20.56 -8.94 6.58
C SER A 257 -21.04 -7.62 5.97
N LEU A 258 -20.79 -6.49 6.63
CA LEU A 258 -21.14 -5.16 6.12
C LEU A 258 -20.32 -4.76 4.89
N ASP A 259 -19.05 -5.17 4.81
CA ASP A 259 -18.20 -4.88 3.66
C ASP A 259 -18.64 -5.65 2.40
N LEU A 260 -19.24 -6.85 2.56
CA LEU A 260 -19.78 -7.65 1.45
C LEU A 260 -21.09 -7.10 0.88
N VAL A 261 -21.91 -6.43 1.69
CA VAL A 261 -23.19 -5.86 1.24
C VAL A 261 -23.07 -4.98 0.00
N PRO A 262 -22.22 -3.92 -0.04
CA PRO A 262 -22.12 -3.07 -1.23
C PRO A 262 -21.59 -3.81 -2.47
N ARG A 263 -20.77 -4.86 -2.30
CA ARG A 263 -20.31 -5.71 -3.41
C ARG A 263 -21.46 -6.52 -3.99
N LEU A 264 -22.22 -7.21 -3.13
CA LEU A 264 -23.38 -7.97 -3.54
C LEU A 264 -24.46 -7.08 -4.15
N GLU A 265 -24.65 -5.86 -3.63
CA GLU A 265 -25.55 -4.88 -4.22
C GLU A 265 -25.11 -4.52 -5.65
N HIS A 266 -23.82 -4.26 -5.85
CA HIS A 266 -23.27 -4.01 -7.18
C HIS A 266 -23.50 -5.20 -8.12
N ILE A 267 -23.17 -6.42 -7.68
CA ILE A 267 -23.34 -7.65 -8.47
C ILE A 267 -24.81 -7.84 -8.88
N PHE A 268 -25.76 -7.74 -7.94
CA PHE A 268 -27.18 -7.95 -8.24
C PHE A 268 -27.76 -6.85 -9.13
N LYS A 269 -27.25 -5.61 -9.04
CA LYS A 269 -27.59 -4.56 -10.02
C LYS A 269 -27.12 -4.91 -11.42
N GLN A 270 -25.89 -5.42 -11.59
CA GLN A 270 -25.38 -5.86 -12.89
C GLN A 270 -26.17 -7.05 -13.47
N GLN A 271 -26.65 -7.95 -12.60
CA GLN A 271 -27.50 -9.08 -12.99
C GLN A 271 -28.98 -8.70 -13.21
N ASN A 272 -29.38 -7.48 -12.83
CA ASN A 272 -30.79 -7.05 -12.75
C ASN A 272 -31.65 -7.98 -11.86
N ASP A 273 -31.06 -8.55 -10.80
CA ASP A 273 -31.75 -9.44 -9.85
C ASP A 273 -32.41 -8.60 -8.74
N ARG A 274 -33.66 -8.19 -8.99
CA ARG A 274 -34.43 -7.38 -8.05
C ARG A 274 -34.81 -8.14 -6.78
N ALA A 275 -35.00 -9.46 -6.86
CA ALA A 275 -35.37 -10.25 -5.69
C ALA A 275 -34.18 -10.31 -4.72
N ALA A 276 -33.00 -10.59 -5.24
CA ALA A 276 -31.75 -10.55 -4.48
C ALA A 276 -31.48 -9.20 -3.81
N LEU A 277 -31.73 -8.10 -4.51
CA LEU A 277 -31.56 -6.76 -3.94
C LEU A 277 -32.49 -6.50 -2.75
N LEU A 278 -33.76 -6.91 -2.85
CA LEU A 278 -34.71 -6.76 -1.75
C LEU A 278 -34.32 -7.60 -0.52
N GLU A 279 -33.85 -8.82 -0.73
CA GLU A 279 -33.32 -9.66 0.34
C GLU A 279 -32.09 -9.01 1.01
N LEU A 280 -31.17 -8.49 0.19
CA LEU A 280 -29.94 -7.87 0.66
C LEU A 280 -30.22 -6.61 1.50
N MET A 281 -31.22 -5.80 1.13
CA MET A 281 -31.64 -4.64 1.93
C MET A 281 -32.06 -5.04 3.35
N GLY A 282 -32.86 -6.10 3.49
CA GLY A 282 -33.24 -6.61 4.81
C GLY A 282 -32.06 -7.13 5.63
N THR A 283 -31.09 -7.77 4.95
CA THR A 283 -29.83 -8.20 5.58
C THR A 283 -29.00 -7.00 6.04
N GLN A 284 -28.86 -5.96 5.21
CA GLN A 284 -28.14 -4.74 5.56
C GLN A 284 -28.74 -4.07 6.80
N GLU A 285 -30.06 -3.87 6.84
CA GLU A 285 -30.74 -3.25 7.98
C GLU A 285 -30.48 -4.03 9.29
N ARG A 286 -30.54 -5.36 9.22
CA ARG A 286 -30.26 -6.23 10.36
C ARG A 286 -28.80 -6.13 10.83
N LEU A 287 -27.84 -6.16 9.89
CA LEU A 287 -26.41 -6.06 10.20
C LEU A 287 -26.04 -4.68 10.78
N GLU A 288 -26.59 -3.60 10.22
CA GLU A 288 -26.40 -2.25 10.75
C GLU A 288 -26.95 -2.11 12.18
N ALA A 289 -28.13 -2.67 12.45
CA ALA A 289 -28.71 -2.66 13.79
C ALA A 289 -27.87 -3.49 14.80
N GLN A 290 -27.22 -4.55 14.35
CA GLN A 290 -26.27 -5.33 15.17
C GLN A 290 -24.98 -4.54 15.42
N HIS A 291 -24.40 -3.94 14.38
CA HIS A 291 -23.21 -3.10 14.48
C HIS A 291 -23.40 -1.93 15.45
N ASP A 292 -24.54 -1.23 15.36
CA ASP A 292 -24.87 -0.11 16.25
C ASP A 292 -24.98 -0.52 17.72
N LYS A 293 -25.46 -1.74 18.01
CA LYS A 293 -25.49 -2.29 19.37
C LYS A 293 -24.09 -2.58 19.90
N MET A 294 -23.17 -3.02 19.03
CA MET A 294 -21.77 -3.29 19.39
C MET A 294 -20.95 -2.00 19.53
N HIS A 295 -21.29 -0.95 18.77
CA HIS A 295 -20.59 0.34 18.73
C HIS A 295 -21.57 1.52 18.91
N PRO A 296 -22.14 1.73 20.11
CA PRO A 296 -23.09 2.81 20.33
C PRO A 296 -22.45 4.18 20.09
N GLY A 297 -23.04 4.97 19.18
CA GLY A 297 -22.61 6.35 18.87
C GLY A 297 -21.92 6.55 17.51
N HIS A 298 -21.55 5.48 16.79
CA HIS A 298 -20.81 5.60 15.51
C HIS A 298 -21.63 6.21 14.35
N ARG A 299 -22.98 6.09 14.38
CA ARG A 299 -23.86 6.64 13.33
C ARG A 299 -23.84 8.18 13.23
N GLN A 300 -23.55 8.89 14.32
CA GLN A 300 -23.57 10.37 14.32
C GLN A 300 -22.46 10.98 13.43
N HIS A 301 -21.38 10.25 13.17
CA HIS A 301 -20.27 10.73 12.33
C HIS A 301 -20.44 10.43 10.83
N ARG A 302 -21.16 9.37 10.43
CA ARG A 302 -21.35 9.02 9.00
C ARG A 302 -22.29 9.99 8.26
N HIS A 303 -23.30 10.56 8.92
CA HIS A 303 -24.28 11.44 8.27
C HIS A 303 -23.83 12.91 8.13
N GLN A 304 -22.75 13.36 8.79
CA GLN A 304 -22.25 14.74 8.61
C GLN A 304 -21.49 14.95 7.29
N HIS A 305 -20.97 13.89 6.67
CA HIS A 305 -20.27 13.98 5.38
C HIS A 305 -21.18 13.78 4.15
N ALA A 306 -22.44 13.38 4.35
CA ALA A 306 -23.39 13.10 3.27
C ALA A 306 -24.40 14.23 3.01
N GLN A 307 -24.26 15.40 3.66
CA GLN A 307 -25.02 16.58 3.27
C GLN A 307 -24.21 17.41 2.27
N PRO A 308 -24.67 17.59 1.01
CA PRO A 308 -24.10 18.61 0.16
C PRO A 308 -24.37 19.95 0.85
N GLN A 309 -23.30 20.65 1.23
CA GLN A 309 -23.37 22.06 1.60
C GLN A 309 -24.07 22.79 0.45
N ARG A 310 -25.34 23.12 0.63
CA ARG A 310 -26.05 24.08 -0.22
C ARG A 310 -25.32 25.40 -0.05
N ARG A 311 -24.41 25.70 -0.97
CA ARG A 311 -23.85 27.04 -1.13
C ARG A 311 -24.99 27.97 -1.54
N ARG A 312 -25.24 28.98 -0.71
CA ARG A 312 -25.85 30.24 -1.14
C ARG A 312 -24.78 31.09 -1.80
#